data_AF-A0A921BEF6-F1
#
_entry.id   AF-A0A921BEF6-F1
#
_cell.length_a   1.000
_cell.length_b   1.000
_cell.length_c   1.000
_cell.angle_alpha   90.00
_cell.angle_beta   90.00
_cell.angle_gamma   90.00
#
_symmetry.space_group_name_H-M   'P 1'
#
loop_
_entity.id
_entity.type
_entity.pdbx_description
1 polymer ?
#
loop_
_entity_poly.entity_id
_entity_poly.type
_entity_poly.pdbx_seq_one_letter_code
_entity_poly.pdbx_strand_id
1 'polypeptide(L)' 'MKPDLSVVVPLFNEEPNLLDLHRELSDVLTAWGRSYEIILVDDGIYRRLFFRY' A
#
# COMPACT_ATOMS: atom_id res chain seq x y z
N MET A 1 15.18 -14.16 -3.85
CA MET A 1 14.88 -13.86 -5.27
C MET A 1 14.36 -12.43 -5.32
N LYS A 2 14.75 -11.61 -6.30
CA LYS A 2 14.22 -10.23 -6.44
C LYS A 2 12.92 -10.27 -7.26
N PRO A 3 11.87 -9.53 -6.87
CA PRO A 3 10.67 -9.43 -7.70
C PRO A 3 10.96 -8.66 -8.99
N ASP A 4 10.22 -8.96 -10.04
CA ASP A 4 10.28 -8.23 -11.32
C ASP A 4 9.57 -6.87 -11.23
N LEU A 5 8.62 -6.74 -10.30
CA LEU A 5 7.87 -5.52 -10.01
C LEU A 5 7.62 -5.35 -8.51
N SER A 6 7.94 -4.17 -8.00
CA SER A 6 7.55 -3.74 -6.65
C SER A 6 6.52 -2.63 -6.76
N VAL A 7 5.30 -2.88 -6.27
CA VAL A 7 4.22 -1.89 -6.22
C VAL A 7 4.19 -1.29 -4.82
N VAL A 8 4.48 0.00 -4.70
CA VAL A 8 4.48 0.72 -3.42
C VAL A 8 3.27 1.64 -3.39
N VAL A 9 2.39 1.45 -2.41
CA VAL A 9 1.15 2.22 -2.24
C VAL A 9 1.18 2.93 -0.89
N PRO A 10 1.33 4.26 -0.85
CA PRO A 10 1.12 5.03 0.36
C PRO A 10 -0.38 5.13 0.67
N LEU A 11 -0.77 4.86 1.90
CA LEU A 11 -2.13 4.92 2.40
C LEU A 11 -2.30 6.13 3.33
N PHE A 12 -3.39 6.88 3.16
CA PHE A 12 -3.77 7.98 4.06
C PHE A 12 -5.22 7.82 4.52
N ASN A 13 -5.45 7.23 5.70
CA ASN A 13 -6.79 7.01 6.28
C ASN A 13 -7.77 6.19 5.39
N GLU A 14 -7.28 5.33 4.49
CA GLU A 14 -8.11 4.59 3.50
C GLU A 14 -8.50 3.16 3.93
N GLU A 15 -8.76 2.92 5.22
CA GLU A 15 -9.12 1.59 5.75
C GLU A 15 -10.27 0.86 4.97
N PRO A 16 -11.35 1.53 4.52
CA PRO A 16 -12.45 0.84 3.84
C PRO A 16 -12.10 0.36 2.43
N ASN A 17 -11.26 1.09 1.71
CA ASN A 17 -10.96 0.82 0.29
C ASN A 17 -9.77 -0.12 0.10
N LEU A 18 -9.04 -0.42 1.18
CA LEU A 18 -7.81 -1.20 1.13
C LEU A 18 -8.00 -2.62 0.61
N LEU A 19 -9.10 -3.27 1.01
CA LEU A 19 -9.44 -4.62 0.59
C LEU A 19 -9.75 -4.70 -0.91
N ASP A 20 -10.49 -3.72 -1.43
CA ASP A 20 -10.83 -3.66 -2.85
C ASP A 20 -9.59 -3.36 -3.70
N LEU A 21 -8.76 -2.39 -3.27
CA LEU A 21 -7.48 -2.08 -3.92
C LEU A 21 -6.55 -3.30 -3.97
N HIS A 22 -6.39 -4.00 -2.85
CA HIS A 22 -5.55 -5.20 -2.78
C HIS A 22 -6.07 -6.29 -3.71
N ARG A 23 -7.40 -6.52 -3.74
CA ARG A 23 -8.02 -7.52 -4.62
C ARG A 23 -7.76 -7.19 -6.09
N GLU A 24 -8.07 -5.97 -6.52
CA GLU A 24 -7.91 -5.56 -7.91
C GLU A 24 -6.44 -5.60 -8.37
N LEU A 25 -5.51 -5.14 -7.52
CA LEU A 25 -4.08 -5.25 -7.79
C LEU A 25 -3.64 -6.71 -7.89
N SER A 26 -4.12 -7.57 -7.00
CA SER A 26 -3.78 -9.00 -7.01
C SER A 26 -4.29 -9.69 -8.27
N ASP A 27 -5.51 -9.38 -8.72
CA ASP A 27 -6.10 -9.97 -9.93
C ASP A 27 -5.28 -9.59 -11.18
N VAL A 28 -4.91 -8.32 -11.31
CA VAL A 28 -4.11 -7.81 -12.44
C VAL A 28 -2.69 -8.40 -12.42
N LEU A 29 -2.05 -8.43 -11.26
CA LEU A 29 -0.66 -8.90 -11.13
C LEU A 29 -0.56 -10.43 -11.25
N THR A 30 -1.59 -11.16 -10.81
CA THR A 30 -1.70 -12.60 -11.05
C THR A 30 -1.84 -12.90 -12.53
N ALA A 31 -2.68 -12.16 -13.25
CA ALA A 31 -2.83 -12.30 -14.70
C ALA A 31 -1.55 -11.93 -15.48
N TRP A 32 -0.73 -11.04 -14.92
CA TRP A 32 0.57 -10.66 -15.49
C TRP A 32 1.62 -11.78 -15.43
N GLY A 33 1.52 -12.71 -14.47
CA GLY A 33 2.26 -13.97 -14.47
C GLY A 33 3.76 -13.88 -14.19
N ARG A 34 4.22 -12.79 -13.58
CA ARG A 34 5.63 -12.59 -13.16
C ARG A 34 5.73 -12.38 -11.66
N SER A 35 6.95 -12.37 -11.12
CA SER A 35 7.14 -12.17 -9.69
C SER A 35 6.88 -10.71 -9.29
N TYR A 36 6.07 -10.50 -8.26
CA TYR A 36 5.73 -9.15 -7.78
C TYR A 36 5.64 -9.11 -6.26
N GLU A 37 5.73 -7.91 -5.71
CA GLU A 37 5.38 -7.59 -4.33
C GLU A 37 4.48 -6.35 -4.28
N ILE A 38 3.56 -6.33 -3.31
CA ILE A 38 2.72 -5.17 -3.00
C ILE A 38 3.10 -4.70 -1.60
N ILE A 39 3.60 -3.48 -1.49
CA ILE A 39 4.04 -2.85 -0.25
C ILE A 39 3.05 -1.72 0.06
N LEU A 40 2.19 -1.98 1.05
CA LEU A 40 1.27 -1.00 1.59
C LEU A 40 1.99 -0.21 2.69
N VAL A 41 2.14 1.10 2.52
CA VAL A 41 2.82 1.98 3.47
C VAL A 41 1.77 2.86 4.13
N ASP A 42 1.53 2.67 5.42
CA ASP A 42 0.73 3.61 6.21
C ASP A 42 1.53 4.91 6.39
N ASP A 43 1.10 6.00 5.75
CA ASP A 43 1.72 7.32 5.87
C ASP A 43 1.22 8.07 7.12
N GLY A 44 0.85 7.31 8.17
CA GLY A 44 0.34 7.78 9.45
C GLY A 44 1.25 8.79 10.13
N ILE A 45 1.08 10.07 9.81
CA ILE A 45 1.55 11.21 10.60
C ILE A 45 0.35 11.99 11.16
N TYR A 46 -0.31 11.43 12.17
CA TYR A 46 -1.01 12.25 13.16
C TYR A 46 0.00 12.93 14.09
N ARG A 47 0.92 13.74 13.55
CA ARG A 47 1.78 14.57 14.40
C ARG A 47 1.06 15.86 14.75
N ARG A 48 0.13 15.80 15.72
CA ARG A 48 -0.31 17.00 16.43
C ARG A 48 0.85 17.46 17.30
N LEU A 49 1.66 18.40 16.80
CA LEU A 49 2.61 19.14 17.61
C LEU A 49 1.82 19.92 18.69
N PHE A 50 1.76 19.36 19.90
CA PHE A 50 1.40 20.14 21.08
C PHE A 50 2.66 20.84 21.58
N PHE A 51 2.76 22.15 21.31
CA PHE A 51 3.61 23.01 22.13
C PHE A 51 2.87 23.29 23.43
N ARG A 52 3.49 22.96 24.55
CA ARG A 52 3.02 23.36 25.89
C ARG A 52 4.02 24.39 26.41
N TYR A 53 3.52 25.60 26.67
CA TYR A 53 4.19 26.61 27.49
C TYR A 53 4.22 26.14 28.95
#